data_AF-A0A2S8FLP4-F1
#
_entry.id   AF-A0A2S8FLP4-F1
#
_cell.length_a   1.000
_cell.length_b   1.000
_cell.length_c   1.000
_cell.angle_alpha   90.00
_cell.angle_beta   90.00
_cell.angle_gamma   90.00
#
_symmetry.space_group_name_H-M   'P 1'
#
loop_
_entity.id
_entity.type
_entity.pdbx_description
1 polymer ?
#
loop_
_entity_poly.entity_id
_entity_poly.type
_entity_poly.pdbx_seq_one_letter_code
_entity_poly.pdbx_strand_id
1 'polypeptide(L)'
;MGAFVVNFHVRSSSKRQVTDLLQEIGVEGAWICGPHGRWISFWDSLASRQDSVRIQQLAQAISQQLDAPVIAFLNHDSDFLCYWLYDQGQLLDEYNSCPGYFDGDTSQEETLAADCKVLKRYCQAATTIEQLEEILRIWTQTEGLQGIGCQYEFAEDRLAELAPCLEIKPDLLYIDYGDIGRDVQPHEIDAEWIGQGMPSDHPGNFDFEPAGEAAREEISEAWDAEEDGPFTIPAAPMHQAAIRGDIATLERLIAEGADINEINRIYVVTPLAAAVDTVSSDVVRKLVELGADVQLKGSTPESASPLYFAVTAGNVENARTLIELGADVHEIHPHAGSLLAVAIVHILPEMVELLVELGANPNQPGPNGMSPLQMVNAQQKGIEFVVKARTEAGLDVPLVLKQQIDDLAKMETLLSANKNEER
;
A
#
# COMPACT_ATOMS: atom_id res chain seq x y z
N MET A 1 5.36 2.97 -1.56
CA MET A 1 4.74 1.96 -0.69
C MET A 1 5.83 1.16 -0.06
N GLY A 2 5.80 1.12 1.26
CA GLY A 2 6.67 0.26 2.01
C GLY A 2 6.49 -1.20 1.67
N ALA A 3 7.51 -1.98 1.95
CA ALA A 3 7.47 -3.40 1.70
C ALA A 3 6.49 -4.04 2.70
N PHE A 4 5.72 -5.03 2.25
CA PHE A 4 5.22 -5.99 3.20
C PHE A 4 6.41 -6.81 3.67
N VAL A 5 6.72 -6.71 4.94
CA VAL A 5 7.84 -7.40 5.56
C VAL A 5 7.33 -8.66 6.22
N VAL A 6 7.94 -9.80 5.88
CA VAL A 6 7.65 -11.08 6.53
C VAL A 6 8.91 -11.61 7.17
N ASN A 7 8.85 -11.84 8.47
CA ASN A 7 9.96 -12.38 9.23
C ASN A 7 9.46 -13.37 10.29
N PHE A 8 10.32 -14.31 10.63
CA PHE A 8 10.04 -15.36 11.61
C PHE A 8 11.09 -15.30 12.69
N HIS A 9 10.65 -15.48 13.94
CA HIS A 9 11.52 -15.55 15.11
C HIS A 9 11.26 -16.86 15.85
N VAL A 10 12.27 -17.70 15.90
CA VAL A 10 12.23 -19.03 16.53
C VAL A 10 13.06 -19.01 17.81
N ARG A 11 12.48 -19.42 18.93
CA ARG A 11 13.18 -19.43 20.20
C ARG A 11 14.14 -20.61 20.27
N SER A 12 15.39 -20.40 19.92
CA SER A 12 16.41 -21.44 19.91
C SER A 12 17.80 -20.83 20.08
N SER A 13 18.72 -21.62 20.64
CA SER A 13 20.15 -21.28 20.76
C SER A 13 21.01 -21.89 19.65
N SER A 14 20.41 -22.71 18.78
CA SER A 14 21.14 -23.49 17.76
C SER A 14 20.67 -23.11 16.35
N LYS A 15 21.39 -22.19 15.70
CA LYS A 15 21.14 -21.79 14.30
C LYS A 15 21.10 -23.01 13.39
N ARG A 16 22.06 -23.92 13.57
CA ARG A 16 22.16 -25.18 12.82
C ARG A 16 20.89 -26.04 12.91
N GLN A 17 20.32 -26.19 14.11
CA GLN A 17 19.10 -27.00 14.28
C GLN A 17 17.91 -26.40 13.53
N VAL A 18 17.79 -25.08 13.55
CA VAL A 18 16.75 -24.36 12.80
C VAL A 18 17.00 -24.52 11.29
N THR A 19 18.23 -24.32 10.82
CA THR A 19 18.62 -24.53 9.41
C THR A 19 18.29 -25.93 8.92
N ASP A 20 18.72 -26.97 9.65
CA ASP A 20 18.51 -28.37 9.27
C ASP A 20 17.00 -28.67 9.14
N LEU A 21 16.19 -28.13 10.06
CA LEU A 21 14.74 -28.28 10.01
C LEU A 21 14.09 -27.53 8.83
N LEU A 22 14.50 -26.27 8.57
CA LEU A 22 13.98 -25.50 7.44
C LEU A 22 14.18 -26.27 6.11
N GLN A 23 15.35 -26.89 5.96
CA GLN A 23 15.63 -27.76 4.80
C GLN A 23 14.78 -29.03 4.78
N GLU A 24 14.53 -29.66 5.94
CA GLU A 24 13.68 -30.85 6.06
C GLU A 24 12.22 -30.57 5.67
N ILE A 25 11.67 -29.42 6.07
CA ILE A 25 10.28 -29.03 5.77
C ILE A 25 10.11 -28.42 4.37
N GLY A 26 11.17 -28.40 3.56
CA GLY A 26 11.11 -27.97 2.16
C GLY A 26 11.15 -26.46 1.94
N VAL A 27 11.83 -25.70 2.81
CA VAL A 27 12.17 -24.30 2.53
C VAL A 27 13.18 -24.26 1.39
N GLU A 28 12.76 -23.74 0.24
CA GLU A 28 13.57 -23.70 -0.99
C GLU A 28 14.73 -22.71 -0.86
N GLY A 29 14.50 -21.59 -0.18
CA GLY A 29 15.50 -20.56 0.05
C GLY A 29 15.10 -19.55 1.12
N ALA A 30 16.01 -19.32 2.06
CA ALA A 30 15.83 -18.40 3.16
C ALA A 30 17.16 -17.79 3.62
N TRP A 31 17.07 -16.58 4.16
CA TRP A 31 18.12 -15.98 4.98
C TRP A 31 17.87 -16.34 6.43
N ILE A 32 18.92 -16.66 7.19
CA ILE A 32 18.82 -16.98 8.63
C ILE A 32 19.92 -16.29 9.42
N CYS A 33 19.58 -15.67 10.56
CA CYS A 33 20.54 -15.00 11.42
C CYS A 33 20.34 -15.28 12.92
N GLY A 34 21.35 -14.91 13.70
CA GLY A 34 21.35 -15.06 15.16
C GLY A 34 22.02 -16.36 15.65
N PRO A 35 21.86 -16.68 16.94
CA PRO A 35 20.86 -16.13 17.85
C PRO A 35 21.14 -14.69 18.28
N HIS A 36 20.10 -13.84 18.24
CA HIS A 36 20.09 -12.52 18.87
C HIS A 36 19.17 -12.59 20.11
N GLY A 37 19.77 -12.47 21.29
CA GLY A 37 19.04 -12.72 22.53
C GLY A 37 18.62 -14.20 22.62
N ARG A 38 17.30 -14.45 22.57
CA ARG A 38 16.72 -15.80 22.64
C ARG A 38 16.15 -16.29 21.31
N TRP A 39 16.32 -15.51 20.25
CA TRP A 39 15.66 -15.73 18.97
C TRP A 39 16.67 -15.96 17.85
N ILE A 40 16.35 -16.92 16.99
CA ILE A 40 16.92 -17.06 15.65
C ILE A 40 15.89 -16.52 14.68
N SER A 41 16.33 -15.61 13.81
CA SER A 41 15.46 -14.96 12.83
C SER A 41 15.69 -15.55 11.45
N PHE A 42 14.63 -15.68 10.66
CA PHE A 42 14.77 -16.04 9.27
C PHE A 42 13.70 -15.39 8.39
N TRP A 43 14.03 -15.30 7.10
CA TRP A 43 13.19 -14.74 6.04
C TRP A 43 13.07 -15.77 4.93
N ASP A 44 11.87 -16.32 4.76
CA ASP A 44 11.58 -17.30 3.71
C ASP A 44 11.15 -16.59 2.43
N SER A 45 11.84 -16.87 1.33
CA SER A 45 11.61 -16.24 0.02
C SER A 45 10.14 -16.25 -0.40
N LEU A 46 9.51 -17.42 -0.29
CA LEU A 46 8.12 -17.63 -0.70
C LEU A 46 7.11 -16.99 0.25
N ALA A 47 7.39 -16.93 1.55
CA ALA A 47 6.53 -16.28 2.54
C ALA A 47 6.51 -14.76 2.35
N SER A 48 7.60 -14.15 1.89
CA SER A 48 7.65 -12.72 1.50
C SER A 48 6.71 -12.35 0.35
N ARG A 49 6.01 -13.32 -0.25
CA ARG A 49 4.87 -13.10 -1.15
C ARG A 49 3.55 -12.81 -0.42
N GLN A 50 3.60 -12.63 0.91
CA GLN A 50 2.45 -12.32 1.76
C GLN A 50 1.41 -13.44 1.80
N ASP A 51 1.84 -14.68 1.58
CA ASP A 51 0.97 -15.86 1.69
C ASP A 51 0.80 -16.22 3.17
N SER A 52 -0.26 -15.69 3.79
CA SER A 52 -0.58 -15.94 5.20
C SER A 52 -0.78 -17.43 5.52
N VAL A 53 -1.24 -18.23 4.55
CA VAL A 53 -1.37 -19.68 4.71
C VAL A 53 0.02 -20.31 4.84
N ARG A 54 0.96 -19.91 3.97
CA ARG A 54 2.36 -20.38 4.05
C ARG A 54 3.02 -19.93 5.36
N ILE A 55 2.84 -18.68 5.77
CA ILE A 55 3.42 -18.14 7.00
C ILE A 55 2.99 -18.98 8.22
N GLN A 56 1.67 -19.21 8.35
CA GLN A 56 1.13 -19.99 9.46
C GLN A 56 1.57 -21.46 9.41
N GLN A 57 1.61 -22.07 8.22
CA GLN A 57 2.06 -23.45 8.05
C GLN A 57 3.54 -23.63 8.46
N LEU A 58 4.41 -22.71 8.05
CA LEU A 58 5.82 -22.73 8.45
C LEU A 58 5.96 -22.54 9.96
N ALA A 59 5.32 -21.52 10.53
CA ALA A 59 5.41 -21.22 11.95
C ALA A 59 4.94 -22.40 12.81
N GLN A 60 3.82 -23.02 12.44
CA GLN A 60 3.28 -24.21 13.10
C GLN A 60 4.25 -25.39 13.02
N ALA A 61 4.73 -25.72 11.80
CA ALA A 61 5.59 -26.88 11.59
C ALA A 61 6.91 -26.76 12.34
N ILE A 62 7.51 -25.57 12.34
CA ILE A 62 8.76 -25.30 13.07
C ILE A 62 8.54 -25.41 14.57
N SER A 63 7.49 -24.78 15.08
CA SER A 63 7.15 -24.82 16.50
C SER A 63 6.92 -26.24 17.00
N GLN A 64 6.22 -27.06 16.21
CA GLN A 64 5.92 -28.45 16.54
C GLN A 64 7.17 -29.33 16.58
N GLN A 65 8.07 -29.19 15.59
CA GLN A 65 9.22 -30.07 15.45
C GLN A 65 10.39 -29.70 16.36
N LEU A 66 10.54 -28.41 16.69
CA LEU A 66 11.56 -27.94 17.63
C LEU A 66 11.09 -27.95 19.08
N ASP A 67 9.79 -28.19 19.33
CA ASP A 67 9.17 -28.03 20.66
C ASP A 67 9.50 -26.64 21.24
N ALA A 68 9.34 -25.61 20.39
CA ALA A 68 9.81 -24.26 20.66
C ALA A 68 8.78 -23.19 20.24
N PRO A 69 8.78 -22.04 20.93
CA PRO A 69 7.98 -20.89 20.52
C PRO A 69 8.45 -20.32 19.18
N VAL A 70 7.49 -19.98 18.31
CA VAL A 70 7.71 -19.28 17.05
C VAL A 70 6.73 -18.12 16.96
N ILE A 71 7.23 -16.92 16.70
CA ILE A 71 6.40 -15.78 16.34
C ILE A 71 6.75 -15.35 14.92
N ALA A 72 5.74 -15.23 14.08
CA ALA A 72 5.87 -14.73 12.71
C ALA A 72 5.18 -13.38 12.61
N PHE A 73 5.84 -12.39 12.01
CA PHE A 73 5.25 -11.08 11.73
C PHE A 73 5.00 -10.92 10.25
N LEU A 74 3.90 -10.23 9.95
CA LEU A 74 3.61 -9.66 8.65
C LEU A 74 3.24 -8.20 8.89
N ASN A 75 4.04 -7.25 8.42
CA ASN A 75 3.72 -5.84 8.52
C ASN A 75 3.81 -5.16 7.16
N HIS A 76 3.06 -4.08 6.99
CA HIS A 76 3.20 -3.13 5.89
C HIS A 76 3.53 -1.78 6.51
N ASP A 77 4.56 -1.12 6.01
CA ASP A 77 4.98 0.18 6.52
C ASP A 77 3.76 1.09 6.72
N SER A 78 3.78 1.78 7.86
CA SER A 78 2.80 2.75 8.33
C SER A 78 1.41 2.20 8.72
N ASP A 79 0.90 1.13 8.12
CA ASP A 79 -0.55 0.88 8.14
C ASP A 79 -1.01 -0.45 8.75
N PHE A 80 -0.18 -1.50 8.72
CA PHE A 80 -0.63 -2.86 8.99
C PHE A 80 0.40 -3.68 9.77
N LEU A 81 -0.06 -4.38 10.81
CA LEU A 81 0.73 -5.29 11.62
C LEU A 81 -0.09 -6.52 12.00
N CYS A 82 0.41 -7.68 11.61
CA CYS A 82 -0.07 -8.99 12.01
C CYS A 82 1.03 -9.79 12.70
N TYR A 83 0.63 -10.63 13.65
CA TYR A 83 1.50 -11.71 14.11
C TYR A 83 0.73 -12.99 14.39
N TRP A 84 1.44 -14.11 14.29
CA TRP A 84 0.99 -15.41 14.75
C TRP A 84 1.99 -16.01 15.71
N LEU A 85 1.53 -16.37 16.90
CA LEU A 85 2.35 -16.96 17.95
C LEU A 85 1.99 -18.44 18.12
N TYR A 86 2.96 -19.29 17.84
CA TYR A 86 2.88 -20.73 18.02
C TYR A 86 3.80 -21.21 19.16
N ASP A 87 3.34 -22.20 19.92
CA ASP A 87 4.18 -22.96 20.84
C ASP A 87 3.80 -24.44 20.80
N GLN A 88 4.79 -25.31 20.69
CA GLN A 88 4.60 -26.76 20.51
C GLN A 88 3.63 -27.12 19.37
N GLY A 89 3.57 -26.29 18.31
CA GLY A 89 2.68 -26.47 17.16
C GLY A 89 1.22 -26.04 17.38
N GLN A 90 0.89 -25.47 18.55
CA GLN A 90 -0.43 -24.90 18.83
C GLN A 90 -0.41 -23.39 18.59
N LEU A 91 -1.40 -22.87 17.86
CA LEU A 91 -1.63 -21.43 17.77
C LEU A 91 -2.12 -20.93 19.14
N LEU A 92 -1.33 -20.07 19.76
CA LEU A 92 -1.63 -19.53 21.09
C LEU A 92 -2.24 -18.13 21.02
N ASP A 93 -1.84 -17.34 20.03
CA ASP A 93 -2.32 -15.98 19.84
C ASP A 93 -2.21 -15.58 18.38
N GLU A 94 -3.20 -14.84 17.89
CA GLU A 94 -3.27 -14.29 16.55
C GLU A 94 -3.72 -12.84 16.66
N TYR A 95 -2.94 -11.95 16.07
CA TYR A 95 -3.18 -10.52 16.12
C TYR A 95 -3.25 -9.93 14.72
N ASN A 96 -4.20 -9.03 14.54
CA ASN A 96 -4.29 -8.19 13.36
C ASN A 96 -4.68 -6.77 13.77
N SER A 97 -3.80 -5.80 13.48
CA SER A 97 -4.01 -4.39 13.82
C SER A 97 -5.15 -3.74 13.04
N CYS A 98 -5.56 -4.33 11.91
CA CYS A 98 -6.64 -3.86 11.05
C CYS A 98 -7.29 -5.05 10.32
N PRO A 99 -8.20 -5.80 10.98
CA PRO A 99 -8.85 -6.98 10.39
C PRO A 99 -9.55 -6.75 9.05
N GLY A 100 -10.11 -5.55 8.84
CA GLY A 100 -10.74 -5.16 7.59
C GLY A 100 -9.80 -4.53 6.56
N TYR A 101 -8.47 -4.64 6.73
CA TYR A 101 -7.49 -3.99 5.84
C TYR A 101 -7.63 -4.44 4.38
N PHE A 102 -7.88 -5.74 4.13
CA PHE A 102 -7.94 -6.30 2.77
C PHE A 102 -9.34 -6.37 2.17
N ASP A 103 -10.39 -6.50 3.00
CA ASP A 103 -11.76 -6.78 2.54
C ASP A 103 -12.83 -5.84 3.13
N GLY A 104 -12.44 -4.92 4.01
CA GLY A 104 -13.35 -4.01 4.70
C GLY A 104 -14.22 -4.67 5.78
N ASP A 105 -13.98 -5.95 6.11
CA ASP A 105 -14.76 -6.68 7.12
C ASP A 105 -14.17 -6.45 8.53
N THR A 106 -14.79 -5.55 9.29
CA THR A 106 -14.41 -5.26 10.68
C THR A 106 -15.06 -6.19 11.69
N SER A 107 -15.84 -7.20 11.25
CA SER A 107 -16.54 -8.11 12.17
C SER A 107 -15.61 -8.97 13.03
N GLN A 108 -14.32 -9.05 12.64
CA GLN A 108 -13.30 -9.82 13.34
C GLN A 108 -12.44 -9.00 14.31
N GLU A 109 -12.69 -7.69 14.50
CA GLU A 109 -11.93 -6.81 15.39
C GLU A 109 -11.79 -7.34 16.83
N GLU A 110 -12.85 -7.89 17.42
CA GLU A 110 -12.78 -8.49 18.76
C GLU A 110 -12.10 -9.87 18.78
N THR A 111 -12.03 -10.55 17.63
CA THR A 111 -11.52 -11.93 17.52
C THR A 111 -10.02 -11.98 17.23
N LEU A 112 -9.49 -10.95 16.54
CA LEU A 112 -8.07 -10.82 16.19
C LEU A 112 -7.34 -9.79 17.08
N ALA A 113 -7.90 -9.48 18.25
CA ALA A 113 -7.25 -8.70 19.28
C ALA A 113 -6.22 -9.54 20.04
N ALA A 114 -5.05 -8.97 20.31
CA ALA A 114 -3.94 -9.66 20.96
C ALA A 114 -4.29 -10.13 22.39
N ASP A 115 -4.07 -11.41 22.70
CA ASP A 115 -4.06 -11.89 24.09
C ASP A 115 -2.73 -11.50 24.76
N CYS A 116 -2.68 -10.27 25.28
CA CYS A 116 -1.52 -9.71 25.95
C CYS A 116 -1.06 -10.53 27.18
N LYS A 117 -1.93 -11.36 27.79
CA LYS A 117 -1.55 -12.26 28.89
C LYS A 117 -0.78 -13.48 28.39
N VAL A 118 -1.11 -13.97 27.21
CA VAL A 118 -0.36 -15.03 26.53
C VAL A 118 0.97 -14.47 26.04
N LEU A 119 0.96 -13.36 25.28
CA LEU A 119 2.16 -12.75 24.72
C LEU A 119 3.19 -12.38 25.80
N LYS A 120 2.75 -11.84 26.94
CA LYS A 120 3.60 -11.50 28.08
C LYS A 120 4.50 -12.65 28.58
N ARG A 121 4.10 -13.91 28.37
CA ARG A 121 4.91 -15.09 28.76
C ARG A 121 6.19 -15.22 27.94
N TYR A 122 6.22 -14.62 26.76
CA TYR A 122 7.33 -14.63 25.81
C TYR A 122 8.14 -13.33 25.85
N CYS A 123 7.62 -12.30 26.50
CA CYS A 123 8.32 -11.03 26.73
C CYS A 123 9.38 -11.10 27.85
N GLN A 124 10.20 -10.07 27.95
CA GLN A 124 11.09 -9.84 29.09
C GLN A 124 10.30 -9.67 30.39
N ALA A 125 10.94 -9.94 31.54
CA ALA A 125 10.27 -9.90 32.84
C ALA A 125 9.65 -8.53 33.17
N ALA A 126 10.30 -7.43 32.75
CA ALA A 126 9.91 -6.06 33.04
C ALA A 126 8.67 -5.56 32.26
N THR A 127 8.34 -6.16 31.11
CA THR A 127 7.17 -5.77 30.30
C THR A 127 5.89 -5.95 31.10
N THR A 128 4.96 -5.00 31.05
CA THR A 128 3.65 -5.13 31.70
C THR A 128 2.58 -5.51 30.70
N ILE A 129 1.42 -5.99 31.17
CA ILE A 129 0.29 -6.29 30.27
C ILE A 129 -0.25 -4.98 29.70
N GLU A 130 -0.32 -3.95 30.53
CA GLU A 130 -0.81 -2.62 30.16
C GLU A 130 0.02 -2.00 29.04
N GLN A 131 1.35 -2.18 29.08
CA GLN A 131 2.25 -1.74 28.01
C GLN A 131 1.95 -2.47 26.69
N LEU A 132 1.68 -3.78 26.75
CA LEU A 132 1.34 -4.56 25.55
C LEU A 132 -0.03 -4.18 24.99
N GLU A 133 -1.02 -3.92 25.86
CA GLU A 133 -2.35 -3.47 25.46
C GLU A 133 -2.32 -2.08 24.79
N GLU A 134 -1.43 -1.18 25.25
CA GLU A 134 -1.19 0.12 24.62
C GLU A 134 -0.56 -0.06 23.24
N ILE A 135 0.55 -0.82 23.16
CA ILE A 135 1.25 -1.11 21.90
C ILE A 135 0.34 -1.82 20.89
N LEU A 136 -0.49 -2.77 21.32
CA LEU A 136 -1.30 -3.65 20.44
C LEU A 136 -2.77 -3.23 20.31
N ARG A 137 -3.14 -2.05 20.81
CA ARG A 137 -4.50 -1.50 20.66
C ARG A 137 -4.97 -1.48 19.20
N ILE A 138 -6.12 -2.08 18.92
CA ILE A 138 -6.76 -1.95 17.60
C ILE A 138 -7.51 -0.61 17.57
N TRP A 139 -7.18 0.24 16.61
CA TRP A 139 -7.88 1.52 16.41
C TRP A 139 -9.11 1.27 15.55
N THR A 140 -10.29 1.62 16.03
CA THR A 140 -11.51 1.40 15.25
C THR A 140 -11.59 2.38 14.08
N GLN A 141 -12.20 1.95 12.97
CA GLN A 141 -12.45 2.82 11.81
C GLN A 141 -13.22 4.11 12.18
N THR A 142 -14.05 4.04 13.24
CA THR A 142 -14.80 5.18 13.77
C THR A 142 -13.91 6.21 14.47
N GLU A 143 -12.88 5.78 15.18
CA GLU A 143 -11.90 6.66 15.84
C GLU A 143 -11.00 7.36 14.80
N GLY A 144 -10.59 6.66 13.74
CA GLY A 144 -9.81 7.23 12.63
C GLY A 144 -10.57 8.28 11.81
N LEU A 145 -11.89 8.12 11.64
CA LEU A 145 -12.73 9.03 10.86
C LEU A 145 -13.22 10.28 11.62
N GLN A 146 -13.17 10.28 12.96
CA GLN A 146 -13.75 11.37 13.77
C GLN A 146 -12.89 12.64 13.86
N GLY A 147 -11.66 12.67 13.34
CA GLY A 147 -10.88 13.90 13.20
C GLY A 147 -10.58 14.67 14.51
N ILE A 148 -10.77 14.05 15.68
CA ILE A 148 -10.43 14.64 16.97
C ILE A 148 -9.06 14.09 17.39
N GLY A 149 -7.99 14.69 16.88
CA GLY A 149 -6.66 14.66 17.52
C GLY A 149 -6.09 13.30 17.96
N CYS A 150 -6.50 12.20 17.35
CA CYS A 150 -5.89 10.89 17.60
C CYS A 150 -4.50 10.92 16.96
N GLN A 151 -3.45 10.81 17.77
CA GLN A 151 -2.10 10.51 17.28
C GLN A 151 -2.17 9.09 16.71
N TYR A 152 -2.38 8.97 15.40
CA TYR A 152 -2.25 7.69 14.70
C TYR A 152 -0.78 7.27 14.81
N GLU A 153 -0.53 6.14 15.46
CA GLU A 153 0.81 5.56 15.59
C GLU A 153 1.02 4.54 14.47
N PHE A 154 2.10 4.72 13.71
CA PHE A 154 2.42 3.89 12.57
C PHE A 154 2.74 2.46 13.01
N ALA A 155 2.45 1.47 12.15
CA ALA A 155 2.77 0.07 12.43
C ALA A 155 4.24 -0.15 12.84
N GLU A 156 5.14 0.64 12.25
CA GLU A 156 6.57 0.60 12.55
C GLU A 156 6.90 1.09 13.96
N ASP A 157 6.27 2.17 14.43
CA ASP A 157 6.46 2.70 15.79
C ASP A 157 6.02 1.66 16.82
N ARG A 158 4.90 1.00 16.56
CA ARG A 158 4.37 -0.06 17.40
C ARG A 158 5.30 -1.27 17.46
N LEU A 159 5.85 -1.68 16.30
CA LEU A 159 6.89 -2.71 16.24
C LEU A 159 8.16 -2.29 16.99
N ALA A 160 8.56 -1.02 16.92
CA ALA A 160 9.74 -0.49 17.60
C ALA A 160 9.61 -0.61 19.11
N GLU A 161 8.40 -0.41 19.63
CA GLU A 161 8.06 -0.57 21.05
C GLU A 161 7.87 -2.04 21.46
N LEU A 162 7.33 -2.87 20.57
CA LEU A 162 7.11 -4.30 20.83
C LEU A 162 8.41 -5.11 20.81
N ALA A 163 9.32 -4.82 19.89
CA ALA A 163 10.58 -5.53 19.70
C ALA A 163 11.40 -5.71 21.00
N PRO A 164 11.71 -4.64 21.78
CA PRO A 164 12.43 -4.77 23.04
C PRO A 164 11.61 -5.54 24.10
N CYS A 165 10.28 -5.51 24.05
CA CYS A 165 9.45 -6.33 24.92
C CYS A 165 9.67 -7.82 24.66
N LEU A 166 9.83 -8.23 23.41
CA LEU A 166 10.09 -9.63 23.03
C LEU A 166 11.57 -10.04 23.09
N GLU A 167 12.49 -9.10 23.38
CA GLU A 167 13.94 -9.30 23.24
C GLU A 167 14.35 -9.59 21.78
N ILE A 168 13.62 -9.03 20.82
CA ILE A 168 13.94 -9.05 19.38
C ILE A 168 14.64 -7.73 19.04
N LYS A 169 15.70 -7.78 18.23
CA LYS A 169 16.38 -6.57 17.75
C LYS A 169 15.46 -5.85 16.76
N PRO A 170 15.10 -4.56 16.97
CA PRO A 170 14.15 -3.85 16.12
C PRO A 170 14.45 -3.93 14.62
N ASP A 171 15.72 -3.74 14.23
CA ASP A 171 16.16 -3.81 12.83
C ASP A 171 15.69 -5.09 12.10
N LEU A 172 15.61 -6.23 12.78
CA LEU A 172 15.24 -7.51 12.17
C LEU A 172 13.76 -7.60 11.79
N LEU A 173 12.91 -6.76 12.40
CA LEU A 173 11.47 -6.73 12.12
C LEU A 173 11.13 -5.88 10.89
N TYR A 174 12.05 -5.01 10.45
CA TYR A 174 11.85 -4.10 9.32
C TYR A 174 12.52 -4.58 8.03
N ILE A 175 13.28 -5.67 8.09
CA ILE A 175 14.00 -6.22 6.94
C ILE A 175 13.10 -7.25 6.26
N ASP A 176 12.82 -7.07 4.97
CA ASP A 176 12.25 -8.12 4.14
C ASP A 176 13.34 -8.98 3.50
N TYR A 177 12.96 -10.16 3.03
CA TYR A 177 13.82 -11.07 2.27
C TYR A 177 14.58 -10.36 1.14
N GLY A 178 13.89 -9.52 0.36
CA GLY A 178 14.45 -8.82 -0.79
C GLY A 178 15.41 -7.68 -0.45
N ASP A 179 15.45 -7.25 0.81
CA ASP A 179 16.36 -6.19 1.25
C ASP A 179 17.75 -6.77 1.57
N ILE A 180 17.81 -8.05 1.95
CA ILE A 180 19.05 -8.74 2.33
C ILE A 180 19.87 -9.07 1.07
N GLY A 181 20.99 -8.37 0.90
CA GLY A 181 21.85 -8.43 -0.28
C GLY A 181 21.66 -7.24 -1.24
N ARG A 182 20.59 -6.45 -1.07
CA ARG A 182 20.29 -5.25 -1.84
C ARG A 182 20.55 -3.98 -1.03
N ASP A 183 19.77 -3.78 0.03
CA ASP A 183 19.77 -2.58 0.87
C ASP A 183 20.45 -2.84 2.23
N VAL A 184 20.40 -4.08 2.73
CA VAL A 184 21.09 -4.54 3.94
C VAL A 184 22.11 -5.60 3.57
N GLN A 185 23.37 -5.40 3.95
CA GLN A 185 24.39 -6.40 3.65
C GLN A 185 24.23 -7.59 4.61
N PRO A 186 24.25 -8.85 4.12
CA PRO A 186 23.99 -10.02 4.98
C PRO A 186 24.90 -10.08 6.23
N HIS A 187 26.14 -9.61 6.11
CA HIS A 187 27.10 -9.60 7.21
C HIS A 187 26.78 -8.56 8.31
N GLU A 188 26.00 -7.52 8.02
CA GLU A 188 25.59 -6.50 9.01
C GLU A 188 24.60 -7.07 10.03
N ILE A 189 23.84 -8.08 9.62
CA ILE A 189 22.83 -8.77 10.43
C ILE A 189 23.20 -10.21 10.78
N ASP A 190 24.43 -10.65 10.48
CA ASP A 190 24.88 -12.05 10.65
C ASP A 190 23.97 -13.08 9.95
N ALA A 191 23.45 -12.71 8.78
CA ALA A 191 22.59 -13.56 7.97
C ALA A 191 23.39 -14.49 7.05
N GLU A 192 22.97 -15.75 7.02
CA GLU A 192 23.49 -16.79 6.14
C GLU A 192 22.38 -17.28 5.20
N TRP A 193 22.75 -17.55 3.95
CA TRP A 193 21.86 -18.12 2.96
C TRP A 193 21.81 -19.65 3.09
N ILE A 194 20.61 -20.24 3.10
CA ILE A 194 20.42 -21.70 3.28
C ILE A 194 19.66 -22.41 2.14
N GLY A 195 19.45 -21.73 1.00
CA GLY A 195 18.74 -22.25 -0.17
C GLY A 195 19.62 -22.85 -1.28
N GLN A 196 18.99 -23.45 -2.29
CA GLN A 196 19.67 -23.93 -3.49
C GLN A 196 19.85 -22.81 -4.52
N GLY A 197 21.04 -22.64 -5.10
CA GLY A 197 21.29 -21.53 -6.05
C GLY A 197 21.56 -20.21 -5.34
N MET A 198 21.55 -19.11 -6.10
CA MET A 198 21.74 -17.77 -5.53
C MET A 198 20.44 -17.29 -4.88
N PRO A 199 20.49 -16.44 -3.83
CA PRO A 199 19.30 -15.79 -3.28
C PRO A 199 18.44 -15.11 -4.35
N SER A 200 19.07 -14.57 -5.39
CA SER A 200 18.38 -13.93 -6.52
C SER A 200 17.57 -14.86 -7.41
N ASP A 201 17.81 -16.16 -7.35
CA ASP A 201 17.07 -17.16 -8.13
C ASP A 201 15.71 -17.51 -7.50
N HIS A 202 15.45 -17.04 -6.27
CA HIS A 202 14.26 -17.43 -5.51
C HIS A 202 13.13 -16.41 -5.61
N PRO A 203 11.87 -16.88 -5.75
CA PRO A 203 10.69 -16.04 -5.80
C PRO A 203 10.48 -15.38 -4.43
N GLY A 204 10.97 -14.15 -4.31
CA GLY A 204 11.10 -13.37 -3.08
C GLY A 204 12.13 -12.28 -3.26
N ASN A 205 13.17 -12.54 -4.06
CA ASN A 205 14.07 -11.51 -4.54
C ASN A 205 13.39 -10.83 -5.74
N PHE A 206 12.84 -9.64 -5.54
CA PHE A 206 12.33 -8.83 -6.64
C PHE A 206 13.49 -8.18 -7.40
N ASP A 207 14.34 -9.00 -8.04
CA ASP A 207 15.32 -8.53 -9.02
C ASP A 207 14.78 -8.75 -10.43
N PHE A 208 14.42 -7.64 -11.09
CA PHE A 208 14.74 -7.47 -12.50
C PHE A 208 16.27 -7.56 -12.62
N GLU A 209 16.79 -8.37 -13.55
CA GLU A 209 18.22 -8.51 -13.80
C GLU A 209 18.93 -7.13 -13.89
N PRO A 210 20.04 -6.90 -13.16
CA PRO A 210 20.85 -5.72 -13.37
C PRO A 210 21.69 -5.93 -14.64
N ALA A 211 21.57 -5.02 -15.59
CA ALA A 211 22.43 -4.98 -16.76
C ALA A 211 23.90 -4.79 -16.34
N GLY A 212 24.70 -5.87 -16.42
CA GLY A 212 26.15 -5.90 -16.65
C GLY A 212 27.08 -5.16 -15.68
N GLU A 213 28.14 -5.85 -15.23
CA GLU A 213 29.20 -5.35 -14.34
C GLU A 213 29.90 -4.03 -14.78
N ALA A 214 29.65 -3.51 -15.98
CA ALA A 214 30.18 -2.24 -16.45
C ALA A 214 29.53 -0.99 -15.81
N ALA A 215 28.28 -1.07 -15.33
CA ALA A 215 27.59 0.07 -14.73
C ALA A 215 28.03 0.37 -13.27
N ARG A 216 28.71 -0.57 -12.61
CA ARG A 216 29.15 -0.43 -11.21
C ARG A 216 30.37 0.49 -11.03
N GLU A 217 31.23 0.60 -12.04
CA GLU A 217 32.42 1.46 -11.95
C GLU A 217 32.08 2.96 -12.12
N GLU A 218 31.03 3.32 -12.88
CA GLU A 218 30.63 4.73 -13.02
C GLU A 218 29.84 5.27 -11.81
N ILE A 219 29.22 4.41 -11.00
CA ILE A 219 28.42 4.82 -9.83
C ILE A 219 29.31 5.01 -8.58
N SER A 220 30.45 4.32 -8.49
CA SER A 220 31.38 4.46 -7.35
C SER A 220 32.07 5.82 -7.28
N GLU A 221 32.25 6.52 -8.41
CA GLU A 221 32.89 7.84 -8.43
C GLU A 221 31.93 8.99 -8.04
N ALA A 222 30.62 8.71 -7.89
CA ALA A 222 29.63 9.68 -7.44
C ALA A 222 29.41 9.68 -5.91
N TRP A 223 29.95 8.70 -5.19
CA TRP A 223 29.72 8.50 -3.75
C TRP A 223 30.74 9.17 -2.83
N ASP A 224 31.77 9.82 -3.39
CA ASP A 224 32.76 10.61 -2.63
C ASP A 224 32.45 12.13 -2.62
N ALA A 225 31.22 12.54 -2.96
CA ALA A 225 30.82 13.95 -2.84
C ALA A 225 30.22 14.23 -1.45
N GLU A 226 30.92 15.10 -0.71
CA GLU A 226 30.70 15.49 0.69
C GLU A 226 29.25 15.77 1.11
N GLU A 227 28.96 15.38 2.36
CA GLU A 227 27.77 15.63 3.18
C GLU A 227 27.34 17.12 3.20
N ASP A 228 26.19 17.45 2.59
CA ASP A 228 25.23 18.54 2.97
C ASP A 228 24.26 18.91 1.80
N GLY A 229 23.40 17.97 1.37
CA GLY A 229 22.40 18.19 0.31
C GLY A 229 20.97 17.81 0.73
N PRO A 230 19.91 18.46 0.19
CA PRO A 230 18.54 18.22 0.63
C PRO A 230 18.09 16.80 0.26
N PHE A 231 17.47 16.11 1.21
CA PHE A 231 16.80 14.80 1.16
C PHE A 231 16.62 14.24 -0.27
N THR A 232 17.54 13.38 -0.72
CA THR A 232 17.43 12.69 -2.01
C THR A 232 16.47 11.52 -1.87
N ILE A 233 15.24 11.70 -2.33
CA ILE A 233 14.27 10.61 -2.51
C ILE A 233 14.87 9.61 -3.52
N PRO A 234 14.83 8.28 -3.27
CA PRO A 234 15.42 7.28 -4.17
C PRO A 234 15.00 7.45 -5.64
N ALA A 235 15.90 7.11 -6.56
CA ALA A 235 15.84 7.50 -7.96
C ALA A 235 14.66 6.88 -8.73
N ALA A 236 13.60 7.64 -8.96
CA ALA A 236 12.54 7.36 -9.92
C ALA A 236 12.58 8.40 -11.07
N PRO A 237 13.62 8.36 -11.92
CA PRO A 237 13.88 9.41 -12.91
C PRO A 237 12.76 9.51 -13.95
N MET A 238 12.14 8.39 -14.34
CA MET A 238 11.03 8.38 -15.30
C MET A 238 9.79 9.10 -14.76
N HIS A 239 9.34 8.79 -13.54
CA HIS A 239 8.22 9.47 -12.89
C HIS A 239 8.51 10.96 -12.65
N GLN A 240 9.71 11.28 -12.19
CA GLN A 240 10.10 12.67 -11.96
C GLN A 240 10.11 13.49 -13.25
N ALA A 241 10.62 12.93 -14.34
CA ALA A 241 10.59 13.57 -15.65
C ALA A 241 9.15 13.72 -16.17
N ALA A 242 8.30 12.69 -15.97
CA ALA A 242 6.89 12.73 -16.35
C ALA A 242 6.11 13.80 -15.58
N ILE A 243 6.23 13.85 -14.25
CA ILE A 243 5.57 14.86 -13.37
C ILE A 243 6.02 16.28 -13.70
N ARG A 244 7.29 16.46 -14.09
CA ARG A 244 7.81 17.78 -14.49
C ARG A 244 7.48 18.14 -15.95
N GLY A 245 6.95 17.19 -16.73
CA GLY A 245 6.78 17.32 -18.18
C GLY A 245 8.08 17.52 -18.95
N ASP A 246 9.21 17.01 -18.42
CA ASP A 246 10.52 17.12 -19.06
C ASP A 246 10.68 16.08 -20.17
N ILE A 247 10.11 16.38 -21.33
CA ILE A 247 10.14 15.53 -22.52
C ILE A 247 11.55 15.19 -22.96
N ALA A 248 12.51 16.11 -22.82
CA ALA A 248 13.89 15.87 -23.23
C ALA A 248 14.55 14.79 -22.35
N THR A 249 14.30 14.83 -21.04
CA THR A 249 14.76 13.78 -20.12
C THR A 249 14.04 12.46 -20.37
N LEU A 250 12.73 12.46 -20.64
CA LEU A 250 11.97 11.25 -20.99
C LEU A 250 12.52 10.56 -22.24
N GLU A 251 12.70 11.31 -23.34
CA GLU A 251 13.26 10.79 -24.59
C GLU A 251 14.66 10.21 -24.41
N ARG A 252 15.49 10.84 -23.57
CA ARG A 252 16.82 10.35 -23.24
C ARG A 252 16.77 9.05 -22.43
N LEU A 253 15.95 8.98 -21.37
CA LEU A 253 15.82 7.78 -20.54
C LEU A 253 15.33 6.58 -21.37
N ILE A 254 14.37 6.79 -22.26
CA ILE A 254 13.87 5.74 -23.16
C ILE A 254 14.96 5.29 -24.13
N ALA A 255 15.77 6.21 -24.67
CA ALA A 255 16.91 5.87 -25.52
C ALA A 255 18.01 5.09 -24.78
N GLU A 256 18.16 5.31 -23.47
CA GLU A 256 19.04 4.57 -22.56
C GLU A 256 18.44 3.21 -22.12
N GLY A 257 17.21 2.89 -22.54
CA GLY A 257 16.54 1.60 -22.31
C GLY A 257 15.57 1.57 -21.13
N ALA A 258 15.26 2.72 -20.51
CA ALA A 258 14.28 2.80 -19.43
C ALA A 258 12.85 2.56 -19.94
N ASP A 259 12.03 1.89 -19.12
CA ASP A 259 10.63 1.61 -19.44
C ASP A 259 9.74 2.82 -19.09
N ILE A 260 9.06 3.39 -20.09
CA ILE A 260 8.10 4.49 -19.88
C ILE A 260 6.88 4.06 -19.05
N ASN A 261 6.65 2.75 -18.93
CA ASN A 261 5.60 2.15 -18.13
C ASN A 261 6.11 1.60 -16.78
N GLU A 262 7.34 1.93 -16.39
CA GLU A 262 7.94 1.47 -15.14
C GLU A 262 7.02 1.76 -13.95
N ILE A 263 6.72 0.75 -13.17
CA ILE A 263 6.06 0.90 -11.87
C ILE A 263 7.11 0.58 -10.81
N ASN A 264 7.44 1.57 -9.98
CA ASN A 264 8.38 1.39 -8.89
C ASN A 264 7.69 1.45 -7.53
N ARG A 265 8.43 1.02 -6.51
CA ARG A 265 7.96 1.00 -5.13
C ARG A 265 7.69 2.40 -4.56
N ILE A 266 8.20 3.48 -5.16
CA ILE A 266 7.95 4.84 -4.66
C ILE A 266 6.57 5.30 -5.07
N TYR A 267 6.28 5.28 -6.37
CA TYR A 267 5.06 5.82 -6.94
C TYR A 267 3.91 4.82 -7.04
N VAL A 268 4.22 3.52 -7.16
CA VAL A 268 3.26 2.40 -7.33
C VAL A 268 2.23 2.54 -8.46
N VAL A 269 2.40 3.54 -9.30
CA VAL A 269 1.61 3.85 -10.48
C VAL A 269 2.57 4.08 -11.66
N THR A 270 2.04 4.13 -12.88
CA THR A 270 2.85 4.45 -14.06
C THR A 270 3.30 5.92 -14.04
N PRO A 271 4.38 6.29 -14.76
CA PRO A 271 4.80 7.69 -14.89
C PRO A 271 3.70 8.56 -15.48
N LEU A 272 2.90 8.01 -16.40
CA LEU A 272 1.71 8.67 -16.95
C LEU A 272 0.68 8.95 -15.84
N ALA A 273 0.27 7.94 -15.08
CA ALA A 273 -0.69 8.10 -13.97
C ALA A 273 -0.21 9.11 -12.91
N ALA A 274 1.09 9.17 -12.61
CA ALA A 274 1.64 10.15 -11.68
C ALA A 274 1.63 11.59 -12.24
N ALA A 275 1.71 11.75 -13.57
CA ALA A 275 1.80 13.04 -14.22
C ALA A 275 0.43 13.69 -14.51
N VAL A 276 -0.65 12.90 -14.66
CA VAL A 276 -1.94 13.40 -15.19
C VAL A 276 -2.57 14.57 -14.42
N ASP A 277 -2.24 14.79 -13.16
CA ASP A 277 -2.74 15.94 -12.39
C ASP A 277 -1.87 17.20 -12.59
N THR A 278 -0.57 17.01 -12.82
CA THR A 278 0.43 18.08 -12.74
C THR A 278 0.82 18.68 -14.09
N VAL A 279 0.65 17.94 -15.18
CA VAL A 279 1.10 18.36 -16.52
C VAL A 279 -0.05 18.74 -17.45
N SER A 280 0.27 19.45 -18.54
CA SER A 280 -0.71 19.80 -19.57
C SER A 280 -1.11 18.58 -20.43
N SER A 281 -2.26 18.68 -21.11
CA SER A 281 -2.73 17.65 -22.04
C SER A 281 -1.78 17.39 -23.20
N ASP A 282 -1.00 18.39 -23.63
CA ASP A 282 0.06 18.20 -24.64
C ASP A 282 1.18 17.28 -24.14
N VAL A 283 1.56 17.38 -22.85
CA VAL A 283 2.55 16.48 -22.25
C VAL A 283 1.98 15.08 -22.09
N VAL A 284 0.69 14.95 -21.72
CA VAL A 284 -0.01 13.65 -21.68
C VAL A 284 0.01 12.98 -23.07
N ARG A 285 -0.33 13.71 -24.14
CA ARG A 285 -0.24 13.19 -25.51
C ARG A 285 1.18 12.74 -25.84
N LYS A 286 2.18 13.55 -25.48
CA LYS A 286 3.58 13.22 -25.74
C LYS A 286 4.06 11.98 -24.97
N LEU A 287 3.64 11.79 -23.71
CA LEU A 287 3.93 10.58 -22.94
C LEU A 287 3.36 9.34 -23.63
N VAL A 288 2.12 9.41 -24.14
CA VAL A 288 1.49 8.31 -24.88
C VAL A 288 2.18 8.08 -26.23
N GLU A 289 2.58 9.13 -26.96
CA GLU A 289 3.39 9.02 -28.18
C GLU A 289 4.75 8.34 -27.93
N LEU A 290 5.33 8.53 -26.74
CA LEU A 290 6.57 7.88 -26.30
C LEU A 290 6.35 6.43 -25.83
N GLY A 291 5.11 5.94 -25.79
CA GLY A 291 4.78 4.55 -25.48
C GLY A 291 4.13 4.31 -24.12
N ALA A 292 3.72 5.36 -23.40
CA ALA A 292 2.99 5.19 -22.15
C ALA A 292 1.61 4.55 -22.40
N ASP A 293 1.28 3.52 -21.62
CA ASP A 293 0.01 2.80 -21.70
C ASP A 293 -1.07 3.55 -20.90
N VAL A 294 -2.11 3.99 -21.61
CA VAL A 294 -3.25 4.74 -21.04
C VAL A 294 -4.17 3.89 -20.16
N GLN A 295 -4.05 2.57 -20.22
CA GLN A 295 -4.86 1.59 -19.47
C GLN A 295 -4.08 0.90 -18.35
N LEU A 296 -2.74 0.95 -18.40
CA LEU A 296 -1.92 0.27 -17.41
C LEU A 296 -2.18 0.86 -16.02
N LYS A 297 -2.74 0.02 -15.17
CA LYS A 297 -2.95 0.31 -13.76
C LYS A 297 -1.65 0.12 -12.99
N GLY A 298 -1.56 0.75 -11.84
CA GLY A 298 -0.45 0.55 -10.90
C GLY A 298 -0.30 -0.90 -10.40
N SER A 299 0.61 -1.11 -9.45
CA SER A 299 0.94 -2.45 -8.98
C SER A 299 0.06 -2.97 -7.84
N THR A 300 -0.93 -2.19 -7.39
CA THR A 300 -1.78 -2.54 -6.25
C THR A 300 -3.16 -3.06 -6.67
N PRO A 301 -3.86 -3.85 -5.84
CA PRO A 301 -5.25 -4.28 -6.10
C PRO A 301 -6.24 -3.10 -6.23
N GLU A 302 -5.95 -1.99 -5.56
CA GLU A 302 -6.69 -0.71 -5.62
C GLU A 302 -6.12 0.23 -6.68
N SER A 303 -5.16 -0.25 -7.48
CA SER A 303 -4.56 0.58 -8.51
C SER A 303 -5.59 0.90 -9.58
N ALA A 304 -5.51 2.15 -10.03
CA ALA A 304 -6.46 2.69 -10.98
C ALA A 304 -5.73 3.16 -12.23
N SER A 305 -6.46 3.30 -13.33
CA SER A 305 -5.89 3.79 -14.58
C SER A 305 -5.45 5.27 -14.46
N PRO A 306 -4.59 5.75 -15.36
CA PRO A 306 -4.35 7.19 -15.54
C PRO A 306 -5.64 8.02 -15.64
N LEU A 307 -6.70 7.47 -16.27
CA LEU A 307 -8.00 8.15 -16.39
C LEU A 307 -8.69 8.30 -15.03
N TYR A 308 -8.64 7.28 -14.16
CA TYR A 308 -9.16 7.39 -12.80
C TYR A 308 -8.48 8.53 -12.03
N PHE A 309 -7.15 8.63 -12.08
CA PHE A 309 -6.42 9.70 -11.41
C PHE A 309 -6.85 11.09 -11.93
N ALA A 310 -6.99 11.25 -13.25
CA ALA A 310 -7.49 12.50 -13.84
C ALA A 310 -8.92 12.84 -13.38
N VAL A 311 -9.79 11.83 -13.22
CA VAL A 311 -11.16 11.99 -12.71
C VAL A 311 -11.15 12.41 -11.24
N THR A 312 -10.36 11.76 -10.38
CA THR A 312 -10.28 12.11 -8.95
C THR A 312 -9.70 13.50 -8.70
N ALA A 313 -8.76 13.94 -9.55
CA ALA A 313 -8.19 15.27 -9.51
C ALA A 313 -9.12 16.36 -10.07
N GLY A 314 -10.18 15.97 -10.80
CA GLY A 314 -11.04 16.91 -11.51
C GLY A 314 -10.38 17.56 -12.73
N ASN A 315 -9.31 16.96 -13.26
CA ASN A 315 -8.62 17.49 -14.44
C ASN A 315 -9.35 17.06 -15.73
N VAL A 316 -10.40 17.83 -16.08
CA VAL A 316 -11.30 17.56 -17.21
C VAL A 316 -10.54 17.49 -18.55
N GLU A 317 -9.54 18.34 -18.76
CA GLU A 317 -8.78 18.38 -20.02
C GLU A 317 -7.92 17.12 -20.20
N ASN A 318 -7.25 16.66 -19.14
CA ASN A 318 -6.45 15.43 -19.20
C ASN A 318 -7.33 14.19 -19.24
N ALA A 319 -8.47 14.17 -18.55
CA ALA A 319 -9.45 13.08 -18.67
C ALA A 319 -9.98 12.96 -20.11
N ARG A 320 -10.38 14.09 -20.73
CA ARG A 320 -10.80 14.13 -22.14
C ARG A 320 -9.70 13.61 -23.06
N THR A 321 -8.47 14.08 -22.86
CA THR A 321 -7.31 13.66 -23.65
C THR A 321 -7.04 12.17 -23.52
N LEU A 322 -7.09 11.60 -22.32
CA LEU A 322 -6.89 10.16 -22.10
C LEU A 322 -7.98 9.32 -22.77
N ILE A 323 -9.25 9.75 -22.72
CA ILE A 323 -10.34 9.05 -23.41
C ILE A 323 -10.17 9.13 -24.93
N GLU A 324 -9.78 10.28 -25.48
CA GLU A 324 -9.43 10.43 -26.91
C GLU A 324 -8.27 9.52 -27.33
N LEU A 325 -7.33 9.26 -26.41
CA LEU A 325 -6.19 8.36 -26.62
C LEU A 325 -6.53 6.88 -26.34
N GLY A 326 -7.78 6.56 -26.00
CA GLY A 326 -8.29 5.19 -25.90
C GLY A 326 -8.43 4.64 -24.48
N ALA A 327 -8.39 5.47 -23.44
CA ALA A 327 -8.70 5.05 -22.07
C ALA A 327 -10.18 4.61 -21.94
N ASP A 328 -10.44 3.59 -21.13
CA ASP A 328 -11.80 3.04 -20.97
C ASP A 328 -12.64 3.87 -19.99
N VAL A 329 -13.61 4.61 -20.53
CA VAL A 329 -14.59 5.39 -19.76
C VAL A 329 -15.51 4.52 -18.89
N HIS A 330 -15.61 3.22 -19.18
CA HIS A 330 -16.43 2.25 -18.45
C HIS A 330 -15.66 1.53 -17.34
N GLU A 331 -14.44 1.96 -17.01
CA GLU A 331 -13.69 1.39 -15.90
C GLU A 331 -14.51 1.43 -14.59
N ILE A 332 -14.46 0.32 -13.86
CA ILE A 332 -15.02 0.18 -12.52
C ILE A 332 -13.87 -0.01 -11.54
N HIS A 333 -13.73 0.94 -10.62
CA HIS A 333 -12.83 0.83 -9.48
C HIS A 333 -13.45 -0.10 -8.41
N PRO A 334 -12.70 -1.06 -7.84
CA PRO A 334 -13.23 -2.07 -6.92
C PRO A 334 -14.01 -1.49 -5.73
N HIS A 335 -13.58 -0.35 -5.19
CA HIS A 335 -14.20 0.29 -4.02
C HIS A 335 -15.02 1.53 -4.36
N ALA A 336 -14.63 2.27 -5.40
CA ALA A 336 -15.21 3.58 -5.71
C ALA A 336 -16.30 3.49 -6.78
N GLY A 337 -16.42 2.34 -7.45
CA GLY A 337 -17.40 2.10 -8.51
C GLY A 337 -16.95 2.70 -9.85
N SER A 338 -17.92 3.09 -10.68
CA SER A 338 -17.62 3.69 -11.98
C SER A 338 -16.95 5.06 -11.84
N LEU A 339 -16.22 5.50 -12.88
CA LEU A 339 -15.67 6.86 -12.96
C LEU A 339 -16.75 7.94 -12.75
N LEU A 340 -17.97 7.70 -13.24
CA LEU A 340 -19.12 8.59 -13.01
C LEU A 340 -19.48 8.70 -11.52
N ALA A 341 -19.47 7.57 -10.80
CA ALA A 341 -19.73 7.57 -9.36
C ALA A 341 -18.65 8.34 -8.59
N VAL A 342 -17.37 8.19 -8.98
CA VAL A 342 -16.24 8.95 -8.43
C VAL A 342 -16.44 10.46 -8.65
N ALA A 343 -16.71 10.89 -9.88
CA ALA A 343 -16.92 12.30 -10.21
C ALA A 343 -18.07 12.94 -9.38
N ILE A 344 -19.14 12.18 -9.12
CA ILE A 344 -20.25 12.63 -8.26
C ILE A 344 -19.81 12.74 -6.80
N VAL A 345 -19.12 11.74 -6.26
CA VAL A 345 -18.63 11.76 -4.87
C VAL A 345 -17.76 12.99 -4.61
N HIS A 346 -16.91 13.37 -5.57
CA HIS A 346 -16.05 14.55 -5.51
C HIS A 346 -16.73 15.88 -5.89
N ILE A 347 -18.02 15.86 -6.26
CA ILE A 347 -18.81 17.04 -6.64
C ILE A 347 -18.17 17.79 -7.83
N LEU A 348 -17.90 17.06 -8.92
CA LEU A 348 -17.23 17.57 -10.13
C LEU A 348 -18.20 17.64 -11.31
N PRO A 349 -19.02 18.71 -11.45
CA PRO A 349 -20.08 18.76 -12.46
C PRO A 349 -19.55 18.73 -13.90
N GLU A 350 -18.43 19.41 -14.18
CA GLU A 350 -17.82 19.41 -15.52
C GLU A 350 -17.25 18.03 -15.89
N MET A 351 -16.75 17.27 -14.90
CA MET A 351 -16.29 15.89 -15.12
C MET A 351 -17.48 14.94 -15.36
N VAL A 352 -18.59 15.14 -14.64
CA VAL A 352 -19.83 14.38 -14.87
C VAL A 352 -20.37 14.64 -16.27
N GLU A 353 -20.38 15.90 -16.72
CA GLU A 353 -20.76 16.27 -18.08
C GLU A 353 -19.88 15.55 -19.10
N LEU A 354 -18.55 15.65 -18.97
CA LEU A 354 -17.59 14.98 -19.85
C LEU A 354 -17.82 13.47 -19.93
N LEU A 355 -17.93 12.79 -18.79
CA LEU A 355 -18.07 11.34 -18.75
C LEU A 355 -19.38 10.88 -19.40
N VAL A 356 -20.49 11.61 -19.16
CA VAL A 356 -21.78 11.32 -19.79
C VAL A 356 -21.74 11.58 -21.29
N GLU A 357 -21.16 12.71 -21.73
CA GLU A 357 -20.96 13.02 -23.15
C GLU A 357 -20.17 11.93 -23.88
N LEU A 358 -19.19 11.33 -23.21
CA LEU A 358 -18.32 10.28 -23.74
C LEU A 358 -18.85 8.86 -23.48
N GLY A 359 -20.11 8.72 -23.04
CA GLY A 359 -20.84 7.47 -23.04
C GLY A 359 -20.91 6.73 -21.70
N ALA A 360 -20.46 7.32 -20.59
CA ALA A 360 -20.67 6.73 -19.28
C ALA A 360 -22.18 6.56 -18.99
N ASN A 361 -22.58 5.38 -18.54
CA ASN A 361 -24.00 5.10 -18.26
C ASN A 361 -24.50 5.94 -17.06
N PRO A 362 -25.43 6.90 -17.29
CA PRO A 362 -25.92 7.82 -16.25
C PRO A 362 -26.78 7.12 -15.18
N ASN A 363 -27.14 5.86 -15.41
CA ASN A 363 -27.94 5.02 -14.52
C ASN A 363 -27.13 3.90 -13.86
N GLN A 364 -25.82 3.78 -14.12
CA GLN A 364 -24.98 2.72 -13.55
C GLN A 364 -24.96 2.81 -12.02
N PRO A 365 -25.42 1.78 -11.28
CA PRO A 365 -25.39 1.81 -9.82
C PRO A 365 -23.97 1.93 -9.28
N GLY A 366 -23.79 2.80 -8.29
CA GLY A 366 -22.54 2.92 -7.53
C GLY A 366 -22.35 1.78 -6.52
N PRO A 367 -21.27 1.83 -5.71
CA PRO A 367 -20.86 0.76 -4.78
C PRO A 367 -21.95 0.27 -3.81
N ASN A 368 -22.87 1.16 -3.42
CA ASN A 368 -23.96 0.87 -2.48
C ASN A 368 -25.31 0.59 -3.17
N GLY A 369 -25.30 0.30 -4.47
CA GLY A 369 -26.51 0.09 -5.28
C GLY A 369 -27.33 1.36 -5.55
N MET A 370 -26.87 2.53 -5.10
CA MET A 370 -27.49 3.82 -5.40
C MET A 370 -27.24 4.20 -6.86
N SER A 371 -28.26 4.70 -7.55
CA SER A 371 -28.06 5.31 -8.86
C SER A 371 -27.29 6.64 -8.75
N PRO A 372 -26.62 7.10 -9.82
CA PRO A 372 -25.91 8.38 -9.85
C PRO A 372 -26.79 9.55 -9.38
N LEU A 373 -28.04 9.61 -9.83
CA LEU A 373 -29.01 10.61 -9.39
C LEU A 373 -29.37 10.49 -7.90
N GLN A 374 -29.44 9.27 -7.35
CA GLN A 374 -29.65 9.07 -5.91
C GLN A 374 -28.46 9.54 -5.07
N MET A 375 -27.23 9.35 -5.57
CA MET A 375 -26.01 9.83 -4.91
C MET A 375 -25.98 11.36 -4.82
N VAL A 376 -26.26 12.06 -5.93
CA VAL A 376 -26.37 13.53 -5.97
C VAL A 376 -27.41 14.03 -4.97
N ASN A 377 -28.61 13.44 -4.99
CA ASN A 377 -29.69 13.79 -4.08
C ASN A 377 -29.34 13.57 -2.59
N ALA A 378 -28.59 12.51 -2.28
CA ALA A 378 -28.16 12.21 -0.92
C ALA A 378 -27.12 13.23 -0.42
N GLN A 379 -26.13 13.58 -1.25
CA GLN A 379 -25.13 14.59 -0.92
C GLN A 379 -25.76 15.97 -0.75
N GLN A 380 -26.66 16.36 -1.65
CA GLN A 380 -27.36 17.65 -1.58
C GLN A 380 -28.12 17.79 -0.26
N LYS A 381 -28.90 16.77 0.13
CA LYS A 381 -29.61 16.77 1.43
C LYS A 381 -28.66 16.90 2.62
N GLY A 382 -27.51 16.22 2.56
CA GLY A 382 -26.48 16.30 3.60
C GLY A 382 -25.94 17.71 3.75
N ILE A 383 -25.57 18.35 2.64
CA ILE A 383 -25.04 19.72 2.63
C ILE A 383 -26.12 20.73 3.06
N GLU A 384 -27.34 20.61 2.53
CA GLU A 384 -28.48 21.45 2.93
C GLU A 384 -28.78 21.36 4.43
N PHE A 385 -28.68 20.16 5.02
CA PHE A 385 -28.82 19.97 6.46
C PHE A 385 -27.76 20.74 7.25
N VAL A 386 -26.49 20.67 6.83
CA VAL A 386 -25.39 21.43 7.46
C VAL A 386 -25.61 22.93 7.31
N VAL A 387 -25.99 23.40 6.12
CA VAL A 387 -26.30 24.81 5.86
C VAL A 387 -27.44 25.31 6.74
N LYS A 388 -28.51 24.53 6.86
CA LYS A 388 -29.66 24.84 7.73
C LYS A 388 -29.25 24.91 9.20
N ALA A 389 -28.54 23.91 9.71
CA ALA A 389 -28.09 23.86 11.10
C ALA A 389 -27.20 25.06 11.46
N ARG A 390 -26.28 25.46 10.57
CA ARG A 390 -25.44 26.66 10.77
C ARG A 390 -26.27 27.94 10.79
N THR A 391 -27.21 28.06 9.85
CA THR A 391 -28.11 29.23 9.76
C THR A 391 -28.96 29.37 11.02
N GLU A 392 -29.52 28.27 11.52
CA GLU A 392 -30.31 28.23 12.77
C GLU A 392 -29.45 28.55 14.01
N ALA A 393 -28.18 28.15 14.01
CA ALA A 393 -27.21 28.51 15.04
C ALA A 393 -26.65 29.95 14.93
N GLY A 394 -27.07 30.72 13.92
CA GLY A 394 -26.55 32.07 13.66
C GLY A 394 -25.09 32.10 13.19
N LEU A 395 -24.58 30.98 12.69
CA LEU A 395 -23.23 30.84 12.13
C LEU A 395 -23.24 31.16 10.64
N ASP A 396 -22.17 31.79 10.15
CA ASP A 396 -21.99 32.02 8.72
C ASP A 396 -21.87 30.70 7.94
N VAL A 397 -22.41 30.70 6.72
CA VAL A 397 -22.41 29.55 5.81
C VAL A 397 -21.23 29.70 4.85
N PRO A 398 -20.23 28.80 4.89
CA PRO A 398 -19.08 28.85 4.01
C PRO A 398 -19.48 28.89 2.53
N LEU A 399 -18.79 29.71 1.74
CA LEU A 399 -19.03 29.84 0.31
C LEU A 399 -18.90 28.49 -0.43
N VAL A 400 -17.98 27.64 0.02
CA VAL A 400 -17.79 26.28 -0.54
C VAL A 400 -19.05 25.42 -0.46
N LEU A 401 -19.83 25.51 0.63
CA LEU A 401 -21.06 24.72 0.76
C LEU A 401 -22.15 25.24 -0.19
N LYS A 402 -22.19 26.55 -0.43
CA LYS A 402 -23.12 27.14 -1.41
C LYS A 402 -22.75 26.71 -2.82
N GLN A 403 -21.46 26.75 -3.15
CA GLN A 403 -20.94 26.31 -4.44
C GLN A 403 -21.24 24.82 -4.69
N GLN A 404 -21.01 23.96 -3.69
CA GLN A 404 -21.34 22.54 -3.79
C GLN A 404 -22.83 22.27 -4.03
N ILE A 405 -23.74 23.06 -3.44
CA ILE A 405 -25.19 22.95 -3.71
C ILE A 405 -25.47 23.30 -5.18
N ASP A 406 -24.89 24.39 -5.68
CA ASP A 406 -25.08 24.81 -7.08
C ASP A 406 -24.53 23.75 -8.05
N ASP A 407 -23.37 23.15 -7.73
CA ASP A 407 -22.75 22.11 -8.55
C ASP A 407 -23.51 20.78 -8.53
N LEU A 408 -24.05 20.39 -7.37
CA LEU A 408 -24.99 19.26 -7.25
C LEU A 408 -26.28 19.49 -8.04
N ALA A 409 -26.81 20.70 -8.05
CA ALA A 409 -28.00 21.04 -8.84
C ALA A 409 -27.74 20.95 -10.37
N LYS A 410 -26.53 21.33 -10.83
CA LYS A 410 -26.11 21.11 -12.22
C LYS A 410 -26.07 19.62 -12.55
N MET A 411 -25.41 18.81 -11.72
CA MET A 411 -25.34 17.36 -11.90
C MET A 411 -26.73 16.71 -11.89
N GLU A 412 -27.63 17.12 -11.00
CA GLU A 412 -29.01 16.62 -10.96
C GLU A 412 -29.72 16.89 -12.29
N THR A 413 -29.57 18.09 -12.83
CA THR A 413 -30.16 18.49 -14.11
C THR A 413 -29.62 17.64 -15.26
N LEU A 414 -28.29 17.46 -15.33
CA LEU A 414 -27.61 16.64 -16.34
C LEU A 414 -28.08 15.18 -16.29
N LEU A 415 -28.10 14.57 -15.10
CA LEU A 415 -28.49 13.16 -14.94
C LEU A 415 -30.00 12.95 -15.14
N SER A 416 -30.83 13.94 -14.82
CA SER A 416 -32.29 13.87 -15.01
C SER A 416 -32.70 14.00 -16.49
N ALA A 417 -31.96 14.77 -17.28
CA ALA A 417 -32.21 14.90 -18.72
C ALA A 417 -32.04 13.55 -19.44
N ASN A 418 -30.98 12.81 -19.10
CA ASN A 418 -30.65 11.52 -19.72
C ASN A 418 -31.61 10.37 -19.34
N LYS A 419 -32.39 10.53 -18.27
CA LYS A 419 -33.39 9.53 -17.86
C LYS A 419 -34.60 9.47 -18.80
N ASN A 420 -34.82 10.51 -19.61
CA ASN A 420 -35.97 10.62 -20.51
C ASN A 420 -35.72 10.11 -21.93
N GLU A 421 -34.47 9.84 -22.31
CA GLU A 421 -34.11 9.38 -23.66
C GLU A 421 -34.21 7.85 -23.84
N GLU A 422 -34.38 7.09 -22.75
CA GLU A 422 -34.54 5.62 -22.77
C GLU A 422 -36.02 5.15 -22.78
N ARG A 423 -36.98 6.03 -23.07
CA ARG A 423 -38.42 5.70 -23.27
C ARG A 423 -38.84 5.90 -24.71
#